data_AF-A0A1X2EMU9-F1
#
_entry.id   AF-A0A1X2EMU9-F1
#
_cell.length_a   1.000
_cell.length_b   1.000
_cell.length_c   1.000
_cell.angle_alpha   90.00
_cell.angle_beta   90.00
_cell.angle_gamma   90.00
#
_symmetry.space_group_name_H-M   'P 1'
#
loop_
_entity.id
_entity.type
_entity.pdbx_description
1 polymer ?
#
loop_
_entity_poly.entity_id
_entity_poly.type
_entity_poly.pdbx_seq_one_letter_code
_entity_poly.pdbx_strand_id
1 'polypeptide(L)'
;MTQFEPVAQTRAPGGENTSLNTTKWLILVTCGIPTIVALCIGAVAAAASGRGGLAVLAVGGAVFFIVGLGANFMPSMFEPSWSVDARGTVLRVPQSANRFGVIMISAFSLLLLGVAALMFFDPDSFGALTGGDSSVLRWLAPTYALGAIGFCVFYAVQSRQRGGYHLLFTPDGFLFADGTLDKQGRWAQVRDVLSTSPMIRVGLKEAPLMTMQANAMCPLTLVLADGSSPYIQDVRSYAGRQADPQAFRDWVRFYWEHPLNRGEFLTGGALRRLADMQTRYR
;
A
#
# COMPACT_ATOMS: atom_id res chain seq x y z
N MET A 1 -24.05 24.19 -8.45
CA MET A 1 -23.64 22.91 -7.84
C MET A 1 -24.65 21.86 -8.26
N THR A 2 -24.39 21.21 -9.39
CA THR A 2 -25.20 20.08 -9.86
C THR A 2 -24.72 18.83 -9.11
N GLN A 3 -25.54 18.33 -8.18
CA GLN A 3 -25.35 17.00 -7.63
C GLN A 3 -25.51 16.00 -8.78
N PHE A 4 -24.40 15.40 -9.22
CA PHE A 4 -24.44 14.22 -10.06
C PHE A 4 -25.11 13.11 -9.26
N GLU A 5 -26.22 12.60 -9.76
CA GLU A 5 -26.79 11.33 -9.28
C GLU A 5 -25.68 10.27 -9.36
N PRO A 6 -25.37 9.57 -8.26
CA PRO A 6 -24.44 8.46 -8.31
C PRO A 6 -25.06 7.38 -9.19
N VAL A 7 -24.45 7.16 -10.37
CA VAL A 7 -24.75 6.02 -11.24
C VAL A 7 -24.74 4.76 -10.37
N ALA A 8 -25.83 4.01 -10.42
CA ALA A 8 -26.07 2.83 -9.61
C ALA A 8 -24.81 1.96 -9.50
N GLN A 9 -24.29 1.82 -8.27
CA GLN A 9 -23.23 0.86 -7.96
C GLN A 9 -23.76 -0.55 -8.21
N THR A 10 -23.48 -1.10 -9.38
CA THR A 10 -23.73 -2.50 -9.70
C THR A 10 -22.77 -3.37 -8.89
N ARG A 11 -23.25 -3.87 -7.75
CA ARG A 11 -22.53 -4.84 -6.91
C ARG A 11 -22.44 -6.18 -7.66
N ALA A 12 -21.23 -6.67 -7.90
CA ALA A 12 -21.00 -7.89 -8.67
C ALA A 12 -21.46 -9.17 -7.91
N PRO A 13 -22.00 -10.19 -8.62
CA PRO A 13 -22.24 -11.51 -8.06
C PRO A 13 -20.91 -12.22 -7.79
N GLY A 14 -20.63 -12.50 -6.51
CA GLY A 14 -19.41 -13.15 -6.06
C GLY A 14 -19.44 -14.66 -6.31
N GLY A 15 -18.75 -15.12 -7.36
CA GLY A 15 -18.28 -16.50 -7.45
C GLY A 15 -17.10 -16.70 -6.49
N GLU A 16 -17.39 -17.04 -5.23
CA GLU A 16 -16.39 -17.14 -4.18
C GLU A 16 -15.71 -18.53 -4.21
N ASN A 17 -14.39 -18.56 -4.43
CA ASN A 17 -13.57 -19.78 -4.29
C ASN A 17 -13.58 -20.24 -2.82
N THR A 18 -14.51 -21.12 -2.47
CA THR A 18 -14.76 -21.63 -1.12
C THR A 18 -13.49 -22.22 -0.47
N SER A 19 -12.61 -22.88 -1.22
CA SER A 19 -11.38 -23.48 -0.70
C SER A 19 -10.38 -22.44 -0.16
N LEU A 20 -10.20 -21.31 -0.85
CA LEU A 20 -9.28 -20.24 -0.44
C LEU A 20 -9.77 -19.55 0.83
N ASN A 21 -11.09 -19.44 0.99
CA ASN A 21 -11.68 -18.88 2.20
C ASN A 21 -11.51 -19.81 3.40
N THR A 22 -11.70 -21.11 3.24
CA THR A 22 -11.47 -22.09 4.32
C THR A 22 -10.05 -22.01 4.87
N THR A 23 -9.03 -21.90 4.01
CA THR A 23 -7.63 -21.78 4.45
C THR A 23 -7.37 -20.49 5.22
N LYS A 24 -7.92 -19.35 4.78
CA LYS A 24 -7.79 -18.07 5.50
C LYS A 24 -8.43 -18.13 6.88
N TRP A 25 -9.62 -18.72 6.97
CA TRP A 25 -10.33 -18.91 8.24
C TRP A 25 -9.54 -19.81 9.18
N LEU A 26 -8.97 -20.89 8.68
CA LEU A 26 -8.13 -21.78 9.47
C LEU A 26 -6.94 -21.02 10.06
N ILE A 27 -6.17 -20.29 9.23
CA ILE A 27 -5.00 -19.52 9.68
C ILE A 27 -5.39 -18.46 10.73
N LEU A 28 -6.51 -17.76 10.52
CA LEU A 28 -6.99 -16.76 11.47
C LEU A 28 -7.31 -17.39 12.83
N VAL A 29 -8.04 -18.51 12.83
CA VAL A 29 -8.52 -19.15 14.06
C VAL A 29 -7.39 -19.87 14.80
N THR A 30 -6.49 -20.56 14.09
CA THR A 30 -5.43 -21.35 14.74
C THR A 30 -4.22 -20.52 15.14
N CYS A 31 -3.86 -19.50 14.36
CA CYS A 31 -2.65 -18.71 14.59
C CYS A 31 -2.98 -17.27 14.97
N GLY A 32 -3.86 -16.60 14.20
CA GLY A 32 -4.09 -15.15 14.36
C GLY A 32 -4.69 -14.76 15.71
N ILE A 33 -5.88 -15.27 16.03
CA ILE A 33 -6.61 -14.92 17.26
C ILE A 33 -5.81 -15.32 18.51
N PRO A 34 -5.25 -16.55 18.62
CA PRO A 34 -4.45 -16.92 19.78
C PRO A 34 -3.23 -16.02 19.98
N THR A 35 -2.53 -15.64 18.91
CA THR A 35 -1.40 -14.69 19.00
C THR A 35 -1.84 -13.33 19.51
N ILE A 36 -2.95 -12.77 19.00
CA ILE A 36 -3.47 -11.49 19.47
C ILE A 36 -3.85 -11.56 20.96
N VAL A 37 -4.55 -12.62 21.38
CA VAL A 37 -4.95 -12.80 22.78
C VAL A 37 -3.72 -12.95 23.69
N ALA A 38 -2.75 -13.76 23.30
CA ALA A 38 -1.51 -13.94 24.04
C ALA A 38 -0.73 -12.62 24.19
N LEU A 39 -0.65 -11.81 23.12
CA LEU A 39 -0.01 -10.49 23.16
C LEU A 39 -0.76 -9.52 24.08
N CYS A 40 -2.10 -9.50 24.05
CA CYS A 40 -2.89 -8.66 24.95
C CYS A 40 -2.72 -9.07 26.43
N ILE A 41 -2.75 -10.37 26.73
CA ILE A 41 -2.52 -10.88 28.10
C ILE A 41 -1.08 -10.55 28.54
N GLY A 42 -0.10 -10.77 27.66
CA GLY A 42 1.30 -10.43 27.90
C GLY A 42 1.50 -8.95 28.17
N ALA A 43 0.81 -8.07 27.44
CA ALA A 43 0.85 -6.63 27.66
C ALA A 43 0.35 -6.23 29.05
N VAL A 44 -0.78 -6.80 29.49
CA VAL A 44 -1.34 -6.54 30.82
C VAL A 44 -0.43 -7.06 31.93
N ALA A 45 0.08 -8.29 31.80
CA ALA A 45 1.00 -8.88 32.77
C ALA A 45 2.32 -8.09 32.86
N ALA A 46 2.84 -7.63 31.72
CA ALA A 46 4.03 -6.79 31.65
C ALA A 46 3.81 -5.43 32.31
N ALA A 47 2.68 -4.79 32.05
CA ALA A 47 2.32 -3.53 32.68
C ALA A 47 2.18 -3.68 34.21
N ALA A 48 1.49 -4.74 34.66
CA ALA A 48 1.30 -5.04 36.09
C ALA A 48 2.61 -5.34 36.82
N SER A 49 3.62 -5.88 36.12
CA SER A 49 4.96 -6.15 36.67
C SER A 49 5.94 -4.98 36.52
N GLY A 50 5.49 -3.81 36.05
CA GLY A 50 6.34 -2.64 35.85
C GLY A 50 7.28 -2.73 34.63
N ARG A 51 7.12 -3.74 33.77
CA ARG A 51 7.93 -3.95 32.56
C ARG A 51 7.33 -3.19 31.37
N GLY A 52 7.35 -1.87 31.44
CA GLY A 52 6.70 -0.98 30.47
C GLY A 52 7.14 -1.20 29.01
N GLY A 53 8.43 -1.46 28.77
CA GLY A 53 8.94 -1.74 27.42
C GLY A 53 8.33 -3.00 26.79
N LEU A 54 8.17 -4.06 27.58
CA LEU A 54 7.54 -5.30 27.13
C LEU A 54 6.03 -5.12 26.89
N ALA A 55 5.37 -4.31 27.73
CA ALA A 55 3.98 -3.94 27.52
C ALA A 55 3.77 -3.19 26.19
N VAL A 56 4.61 -2.18 25.89
CA VAL A 56 4.55 -1.42 24.64
C VAL A 56 4.82 -2.31 23.43
N LEU A 57 5.82 -3.19 23.52
CA LEU A 57 6.12 -4.18 22.48
C LEU A 57 4.91 -5.07 22.20
N ALA A 58 4.30 -5.62 23.25
CA ALA A 58 3.17 -6.53 23.14
C ALA A 58 1.92 -5.84 22.55
N VAL A 59 1.64 -4.59 22.96
CA VAL A 59 0.55 -3.78 22.36
C VAL A 59 0.82 -3.48 20.90
N GLY A 60 2.04 -3.04 20.54
CA GLY A 60 2.42 -2.78 19.16
C GLY A 60 2.25 -4.02 18.29
N GLY A 61 2.66 -5.18 18.80
CA GLY A 61 2.47 -6.47 18.14
C GLY A 61 0.99 -6.81 17.95
N ALA A 62 0.17 -6.71 19.01
CA ALA A 62 -1.25 -7.00 18.95
C ALA A 62 -1.96 -6.14 17.90
N VAL A 63 -1.72 -4.82 17.90
CA VAL A 63 -2.29 -3.90 16.92
C VAL A 63 -1.80 -4.24 15.51
N PHE A 64 -0.50 -4.53 15.33
CA PHE A 64 0.05 -4.90 14.02
C PHE A 64 -0.63 -6.15 13.44
N PHE A 65 -0.83 -7.19 14.26
CA PHE A 65 -1.53 -8.40 13.85
C PHE A 65 -3.02 -8.17 13.59
N ILE A 66 -3.72 -7.43 14.46
CA ILE A 66 -5.14 -7.08 14.27
C ILE A 66 -5.33 -6.37 12.93
N VAL A 67 -4.48 -5.39 12.65
CA VAL A 67 -4.49 -4.62 11.41
C VAL A 67 -4.21 -5.58 10.26
N GLY A 68 -3.03 -6.20 10.19
CA GLY A 68 -2.64 -7.09 9.08
C GLY A 68 -3.65 -8.20 8.78
N LEU A 69 -4.25 -8.81 9.80
CA LEU A 69 -5.34 -9.78 9.62
C LEU A 69 -6.61 -9.09 9.13
N GLY A 70 -7.02 -7.97 9.73
CA GLY A 70 -8.18 -7.18 9.32
C GLY A 70 -8.18 -6.81 7.83
N ALA A 71 -7.02 -6.48 7.25
CA ALA A 71 -6.90 -6.24 5.80
C ALA A 71 -7.36 -7.42 4.94
N ASN A 72 -7.15 -8.66 5.42
CA ASN A 72 -7.54 -9.86 4.70
C ASN A 72 -9.07 -10.11 4.74
N PHE A 73 -9.74 -9.65 5.80
CA PHE A 73 -11.17 -9.91 6.06
C PHE A 73 -12.10 -8.75 5.70
N MET A 74 -11.57 -7.55 5.51
CA MET A 74 -12.36 -6.37 5.17
C MET A 74 -12.02 -5.84 3.77
N PRO A 75 -12.19 -6.65 2.70
CA PRO A 75 -11.81 -6.26 1.33
C PRO A 75 -12.61 -5.05 0.83
N SER A 76 -13.82 -4.83 1.32
CA SER A 76 -14.64 -3.66 0.99
C SER A 76 -14.01 -2.33 1.41
N MET A 77 -13.15 -2.34 2.44
CA MET A 77 -12.38 -1.15 2.82
C MET A 77 -11.30 -0.79 1.79
N PHE A 78 -11.04 -1.67 0.82
CA PHE A 78 -10.02 -1.52 -0.21
C PHE A 78 -10.61 -1.39 -1.62
N GLU A 79 -11.90 -1.06 -1.73
CA GLU A 79 -12.51 -0.75 -3.03
C GLU A 79 -12.03 0.61 -3.55
N PRO A 80 -11.46 0.66 -4.77
CA PRO A 80 -11.04 1.92 -5.35
C PRO A 80 -12.24 2.82 -5.67
N SER A 81 -12.00 4.12 -5.66
CA SER A 81 -13.00 5.10 -6.08
C SER A 81 -12.59 5.73 -7.40
N TRP A 82 -13.51 5.75 -8.36
CA TRP A 82 -13.31 6.35 -9.67
C TRP A 82 -14.20 7.57 -9.79
N SER A 83 -13.64 8.64 -10.32
CA SER A 83 -14.36 9.89 -10.50
C SER A 83 -13.89 10.59 -11.76
N VAL A 84 -14.75 11.41 -12.33
CA VAL A 84 -14.42 12.30 -13.44
C VAL A 84 -14.46 13.71 -12.89
N ASP A 85 -13.39 14.46 -13.06
CA ASP A 85 -13.34 15.88 -12.74
C ASP A 85 -13.12 16.71 -14.02
N ALA A 86 -13.09 18.04 -13.88
CA ALA A 86 -12.89 18.94 -15.01
C ALA A 86 -11.50 18.80 -15.67
N ARG A 87 -10.54 18.13 -15.02
CA ARG A 87 -9.18 17.90 -15.54
C ARG A 87 -9.10 16.56 -16.26
N GLY A 88 -9.86 15.56 -15.83
CA GLY A 88 -9.90 14.23 -16.42
C GLY A 88 -10.43 13.15 -15.51
N THR A 89 -10.02 11.92 -15.79
CA THR A 89 -10.42 10.74 -15.02
C THR A 89 -9.46 10.54 -13.86
N VAL A 90 -9.99 10.53 -12.64
CA VAL A 90 -9.23 10.29 -11.41
C VAL A 90 -9.58 8.94 -10.82
N LEU A 91 -8.56 8.11 -10.60
CA LEU A 91 -8.65 6.82 -9.94
C LEU A 91 -7.93 6.92 -8.59
N ARG A 92 -8.65 6.75 -7.49
CA ARG A 92 -8.08 6.87 -6.14
C ARG A 92 -8.09 5.53 -5.43
N VAL A 93 -6.98 5.23 -4.76
CA VAL A 93 -6.96 4.22 -3.71
C VAL A 93 -7.89 4.70 -2.59
N PRO A 94 -8.67 3.81 -1.96
CA PRO A 94 -9.61 4.25 -0.93
C PRO A 94 -8.88 4.87 0.26
N GLN A 95 -9.46 5.92 0.83
CA GLN A 95 -8.91 6.61 1.99
C GLN A 95 -8.79 5.71 3.23
N SER A 96 -9.61 4.66 3.33
CA SER A 96 -9.49 3.62 4.34
C SER A 96 -8.17 2.86 4.24
N ALA A 97 -7.68 2.56 3.03
CA ALA A 97 -6.38 1.93 2.86
C ALA A 97 -5.23 2.83 3.37
N ASN A 98 -5.33 4.15 3.13
CA ASN A 98 -4.37 5.11 3.65
C ASN A 98 -4.40 5.19 5.18
N ARG A 99 -5.60 5.29 5.79
CA ARG A 99 -5.77 5.25 7.25
C ARG A 99 -5.22 3.96 7.85
N PHE A 100 -5.50 2.84 7.20
CA PHE A 100 -5.03 1.53 7.61
C PHE A 100 -3.50 1.44 7.56
N GLY A 101 -2.87 1.97 6.51
CA GLY A 101 -1.42 2.10 6.41
C GLY A 101 -0.83 2.90 7.58
N VAL A 102 -1.45 4.02 7.95
CA VAL A 102 -1.00 4.83 9.10
C VAL A 102 -1.09 4.04 10.41
N ILE A 103 -2.18 3.30 10.65
CA ILE A 103 -2.32 2.48 11.85
C ILE A 103 -1.27 1.37 11.87
N MET A 104 -1.04 0.69 10.74
CA MET A 104 -0.04 -0.37 10.62
C MET A 104 1.38 0.14 10.90
N ILE A 105 1.76 1.28 10.30
CA ILE A 105 3.06 1.91 10.53
C ILE A 105 3.18 2.39 11.98
N SER A 106 2.12 2.94 12.56
CA SER A 106 2.11 3.32 13.98
C SER A 106 2.32 2.13 14.90
N ALA A 107 1.66 1.01 14.62
CA ALA A 107 1.83 -0.24 15.37
C ALA A 107 3.26 -0.81 15.24
N PHE A 108 3.83 -0.73 14.04
CA PHE A 108 5.23 -1.10 13.81
C PHE A 108 6.21 -0.18 14.56
N SER A 109 5.96 1.13 14.59
CA SER A 109 6.76 2.06 15.40
C SER A 109 6.63 1.80 16.90
N LEU A 110 5.46 1.38 17.40
CA LEU A 110 5.29 0.95 18.79
C LEU A 110 6.11 -0.31 19.10
N LEU A 111 6.18 -1.28 18.18
CA LEU A 111 7.07 -2.44 18.31
C LEU A 111 8.52 -1.99 18.48
N LEU A 112 9.01 -1.11 17.59
CA LEU A 112 10.38 -0.60 17.67
C LEU A 112 10.65 0.20 18.95
N LEU A 113 9.67 0.97 19.42
CA LEU A 113 9.77 1.69 20.70
C LEU A 113 9.82 0.73 21.89
N GLY A 114 9.03 -0.35 21.87
CA GLY A 114 9.09 -1.41 22.87
C GLY A 114 10.46 -2.09 22.90
N VAL A 115 11.03 -2.40 21.72
CA VAL A 115 12.41 -2.93 21.60
C VAL A 115 13.42 -1.95 22.16
N ALA A 116 13.36 -0.67 21.77
CA ALA A 116 14.28 0.36 22.27
C ALA A 116 14.19 0.53 23.80
N ALA A 117 12.97 0.49 24.36
CA ALA A 117 12.78 0.54 25.80
C ALA A 117 13.41 -0.67 26.51
N LEU A 118 13.27 -1.87 25.96
CA LEU A 118 13.94 -3.06 26.48
C LEU A 118 15.46 -2.93 26.38
N MET A 119 16.00 -2.48 25.24
CA MET A 119 17.44 -2.24 25.07
C MET A 119 18.01 -1.22 26.07
N PHE A 120 17.20 -0.27 26.53
CA PHE A 120 17.64 0.75 27.48
C PHE A 120 17.53 0.26 28.94
N PHE A 121 16.34 -0.20 29.33
CA PHE A 121 16.01 -0.53 30.74
C PHE A 121 16.35 -1.96 31.15
N ASP A 122 16.37 -2.91 30.21
CA ASP A 122 16.57 -4.34 30.45
C ASP A 122 17.45 -4.96 29.35
N PRO A 123 18.69 -4.46 29.16
CA PRO A 123 19.52 -4.89 28.05
C PRO A 123 20.03 -6.33 28.22
N ASP A 124 20.02 -6.87 29.45
CA ASP A 124 20.44 -8.24 29.74
C ASP A 124 19.50 -9.27 29.12
N SER A 125 18.24 -8.87 28.84
CA SER A 125 17.31 -9.66 28.02
C SER A 125 17.82 -9.94 26.60
N PHE A 126 18.85 -9.22 26.13
CA PHE A 126 19.51 -9.41 24.85
C PHE A 126 20.94 -9.96 24.99
N GLY A 127 21.37 -10.42 26.16
CA GLY A 127 22.75 -10.84 26.43
C GLY A 127 23.29 -11.92 25.47
N ALA A 128 22.41 -12.78 24.95
CA ALA A 128 22.76 -13.76 23.93
C ALA A 128 23.15 -13.13 22.57
N LEU A 129 22.61 -11.95 22.24
CA LEU A 129 22.90 -11.24 20.99
C LEU A 129 24.16 -10.37 21.09
N THR A 130 24.53 -9.92 22.28
CA THR A 130 25.62 -8.96 22.48
C THR A 130 26.93 -9.60 22.97
N GLY A 131 26.96 -10.91 23.15
CA GLY A 131 28.15 -11.60 23.69
C GLY A 131 28.52 -11.14 25.10
N GLY A 132 27.55 -10.64 25.87
CA GLY A 132 27.74 -10.16 27.25
C GLY A 132 27.99 -8.66 27.41
N ASP A 133 28.25 -7.90 26.34
CA ASP A 133 28.40 -6.43 26.44
C ASP A 133 27.07 -5.71 26.13
N SER A 134 26.29 -5.46 27.18
CA SER A 134 25.00 -4.76 27.10
C SER A 134 25.11 -3.24 26.96
N SER A 135 26.31 -2.67 27.06
CA SER A 135 26.50 -1.21 27.05
C SER A 135 26.16 -0.58 25.69
N VAL A 136 26.48 -1.27 24.60
CA VAL A 136 26.19 -0.83 23.23
C VAL A 136 24.69 -0.68 22.98
N LEU A 137 23.85 -1.56 23.56
CA LEU A 137 22.39 -1.50 23.37
C LEU A 137 21.77 -0.24 23.98
N ARG A 138 22.26 0.19 25.15
CA ARG A 138 21.80 1.43 25.79
C ARG A 138 22.13 2.66 24.97
N TRP A 139 23.27 2.67 24.28
CA TRP A 139 23.66 3.73 23.36
C TRP A 139 22.84 3.74 22.06
N LEU A 140 22.46 2.57 21.56
CA LEU A 140 21.64 2.45 20.35
C LEU A 140 20.15 2.73 20.59
N ALA A 141 19.64 2.46 21.79
CA ALA A 141 18.22 2.59 22.11
C ALA A 141 17.62 3.97 21.77
N PRO A 142 18.23 5.13 22.11
CA PRO A 142 17.73 6.44 21.71
C PRO A 142 17.62 6.61 20.19
N THR A 143 18.60 6.10 19.44
CA THR A 143 18.62 6.18 17.97
C THR A 143 17.46 5.40 17.37
N TYR A 144 17.18 4.19 17.87
CA TYR A 144 16.03 3.40 17.45
C TYR A 144 14.70 4.07 17.81
N ALA A 145 14.58 4.61 19.03
CA ALA A 145 13.38 5.29 19.47
C ALA A 145 13.08 6.54 18.63
N LEU A 146 14.08 7.39 18.42
CA LEU A 146 13.97 8.59 17.59
C LEU A 146 13.67 8.23 16.13
N GLY A 147 14.31 7.19 15.59
CA GLY A 147 14.03 6.66 14.27
C GLY A 147 12.59 6.19 14.12
N ALA A 148 12.08 5.42 15.10
CA ALA A 148 10.71 4.91 15.09
C ALA A 148 9.66 6.03 15.17
N ILE A 149 9.88 7.03 16.02
CA ILE A 149 9.01 8.21 16.15
C ILE A 149 9.07 9.05 14.87
N GLY A 150 10.27 9.37 14.40
CA GLY A 150 10.49 10.17 13.20
C GLY A 150 9.84 9.54 11.97
N PHE A 151 10.00 8.23 11.81
CA PHE A 151 9.38 7.48 10.71
C PHE A 151 7.84 7.49 10.80
N CYS A 152 7.26 7.27 11.98
CA CYS A 152 5.81 7.33 12.19
C CYS A 152 5.24 8.70 11.87
N VAL A 153 5.85 9.77 12.42
CA VAL A 153 5.43 11.15 12.21
C VAL A 153 5.55 11.53 10.73
N PHE A 154 6.69 11.21 10.11
CA PHE A 154 6.91 11.44 8.68
C PHE A 154 5.81 10.80 7.83
N TYR A 155 5.53 9.51 8.06
CA TYR A 155 4.50 8.79 7.31
C TYR A 155 3.10 9.36 7.55
N ALA A 156 2.75 9.69 8.80
CA ALA A 156 1.45 10.27 9.14
C ALA A 156 1.24 11.65 8.52
N VAL A 157 2.27 12.50 8.53
CA VAL A 157 2.23 13.83 7.88
C VAL A 157 2.09 13.69 6.37
N GLN A 158 2.91 12.83 5.76
CA GLN A 158 2.88 12.56 4.33
C GLN A 158 1.51 12.04 3.88
N SER A 159 0.94 11.10 4.63
CA SER A 159 -0.38 10.52 4.41
C SER A 159 -1.51 11.57 4.47
N ARG A 160 -1.41 12.56 5.36
CA ARG A 160 -2.40 13.64 5.51
C ARG A 160 -2.27 14.72 4.44
N GLN A 161 -1.06 15.18 4.14
CA GLN A 161 -0.85 16.35 3.28
C GLN A 161 -1.14 16.06 1.81
N ARG A 162 -0.89 14.84 1.33
CA ARG A 162 -0.92 14.54 -0.12
C ARG A 162 -2.24 13.96 -0.63
N GLY A 163 -3.29 13.93 0.19
CA GLY A 163 -4.64 13.51 -0.24
C GLY A 163 -4.76 12.03 -0.65
N GLY A 164 -3.69 11.25 -0.50
CA GLY A 164 -3.62 9.82 -0.82
C GLY A 164 -3.17 9.51 -2.24
N TYR A 165 -2.95 8.21 -2.47
CA TYR A 165 -2.50 7.65 -3.73
C TYR A 165 -3.59 7.77 -4.80
N HIS A 166 -3.29 8.44 -5.90
CA HIS A 166 -4.23 8.58 -7.01
C HIS A 166 -3.54 8.66 -8.37
N LEU A 167 -4.27 8.25 -9.40
CA LEU A 167 -3.91 8.41 -10.80
C LEU A 167 -4.87 9.42 -11.40
N LEU A 168 -4.33 10.41 -12.11
CA LEU A 168 -5.11 11.33 -12.93
C LEU A 168 -4.70 11.14 -14.38
N PHE A 169 -5.68 10.86 -15.23
CA PHE A 169 -5.51 10.77 -16.68
C PHE A 169 -6.27 11.91 -17.33
N THR A 170 -5.56 12.72 -18.09
CA THR A 170 -6.06 13.90 -18.80
C THR A 170 -5.90 13.69 -20.31
N PRO A 171 -6.54 14.51 -21.14
CA PRO A 171 -6.31 14.45 -22.59
C PRO A 171 -4.84 14.66 -23.01
N ASP A 172 -4.11 15.48 -22.25
CA ASP A 172 -2.73 15.87 -22.58
C ASP A 172 -1.67 14.93 -21.98
N GLY A 173 -1.99 14.30 -20.84
CA GLY A 173 -1.03 13.47 -20.11
C GLY A 173 -1.61 12.74 -18.91
N PHE A 174 -0.73 12.35 -18.01
CA PHE A 174 -1.05 11.58 -16.82
C PHE A 174 -0.23 12.07 -15.62
N LEU A 175 -0.75 11.79 -14.43
CA LEU A 175 -0.14 12.08 -13.13
C LEU A 175 -0.33 10.86 -12.22
N PHE A 176 0.77 10.31 -11.71
CA PHE A 176 0.81 9.25 -10.70
C PHE A 176 1.25 9.87 -9.37
N ALA A 177 0.29 10.13 -8.49
CA ALA A 177 0.57 10.61 -7.15
C ALA A 177 0.84 9.42 -6.22
N ASP A 178 2.13 9.12 -6.01
CA ASP A 178 2.60 7.95 -5.24
C ASP A 178 2.94 8.29 -3.77
N GLY A 179 2.37 9.39 -3.25
CA GLY A 179 2.56 9.87 -1.88
C GLY A 179 3.96 10.42 -1.56
N THR A 180 5.01 10.06 -2.30
CA THR A 180 6.42 10.47 -2.10
C THR A 180 6.90 11.48 -3.14
N LEU A 181 6.81 11.14 -4.42
CA LEU A 181 7.12 12.02 -5.52
C LEU A 181 6.06 11.78 -6.59
N ASP A 182 5.38 12.86 -6.97
CA ASP A 182 4.40 12.82 -8.04
C ASP A 182 5.15 12.65 -9.37
N LYS A 183 4.76 11.63 -10.12
CA LYS A 183 5.36 11.36 -11.43
C LYS A 183 4.34 11.73 -12.49
N GLN A 184 4.69 12.66 -13.37
CA GLN A 184 3.79 13.13 -14.43
C GLN A 184 4.47 13.10 -15.78
N GLY A 185 3.69 12.97 -16.83
CA GLY A 185 4.19 12.99 -18.20
C GLY A 185 3.10 13.30 -19.21
N ARG A 186 3.49 13.71 -20.41
CA ARG A 186 2.56 13.90 -21.53
C ARG A 186 2.45 12.61 -22.33
N TRP A 187 1.28 12.35 -22.89
CA TRP A 187 1.08 11.16 -23.73
C TRP A 187 2.00 11.14 -24.95
N ALA A 188 2.31 12.32 -25.51
CA ALA A 188 3.25 12.46 -26.64
C ALA A 188 4.69 12.08 -26.30
N GLN A 189 5.05 12.02 -25.01
CA GLN A 189 6.38 11.61 -24.56
C GLN A 189 6.45 10.10 -24.32
N VAL A 190 5.33 9.41 -24.23
CA VAL A 190 5.29 7.96 -23.97
C VAL A 190 5.79 7.23 -25.21
N ARG A 191 6.85 6.44 -25.04
CA ARG A 191 7.44 5.57 -26.06
C ARG A 191 6.96 4.13 -25.96
N ASP A 192 6.65 3.67 -24.74
CA ASP A 192 6.19 2.31 -24.50
C ASP A 192 5.34 2.21 -23.23
N VAL A 193 4.49 1.17 -23.17
CA VAL A 193 3.64 0.79 -22.04
C VAL A 193 3.93 -0.67 -21.69
N LEU A 194 4.71 -0.86 -20.63
CA LEU A 194 5.23 -2.15 -20.19
C LEU A 194 4.44 -2.74 -19.02
N SER A 195 4.40 -4.07 -18.97
CA SER A 195 3.83 -4.86 -17.87
C SER A 195 4.89 -5.36 -16.88
N THR A 196 6.09 -4.78 -16.91
CA THR A 196 7.24 -5.15 -16.07
C THR A 196 7.69 -3.95 -15.26
N SER A 197 8.21 -4.22 -14.06
CA SER A 197 8.84 -3.17 -13.24
C SER A 197 10.12 -2.66 -13.90
N PRO A 198 10.44 -1.36 -13.76
CA PRO A 198 11.70 -0.83 -14.28
C PRO A 198 12.90 -1.53 -13.61
N MET A 199 13.89 -1.89 -14.42
CA MET A 199 15.15 -2.45 -13.97
C MET A 199 16.17 -1.31 -13.77
N ILE A 200 16.91 -1.35 -12.68
CA ILE A 200 18.08 -0.50 -12.44
C ILE A 200 19.34 -1.34 -12.48
N ARG A 201 20.43 -0.74 -12.96
CA ARG A 201 21.76 -1.35 -12.80
C ARG A 201 22.31 -1.02 -11.43
N VAL A 202 22.51 -2.05 -10.61
CA VAL A 202 23.21 -1.95 -9.32
C VAL A 202 24.55 -2.67 -9.50
N GLY A 203 25.60 -1.88 -9.78
CA GLY A 203 26.91 -2.41 -10.15
C GLY A 203 26.85 -3.16 -11.49
N LEU A 204 27.26 -4.43 -11.51
CA LEU A 204 27.30 -5.28 -12.71
C LEU A 204 26.00 -6.06 -12.96
N LYS A 205 24.99 -5.95 -12.10
CA LYS A 205 23.71 -6.66 -12.23
C LYS A 205 22.55 -5.71 -12.48
N GLU A 206 21.67 -6.09 -13.40
CA GLU A 206 20.35 -5.49 -13.52
C GLU A 206 19.45 -6.10 -12.44
N ALA A 207 18.91 -5.25 -11.57
CA ALA A 207 18.00 -5.60 -10.50
C ALA A 207 16.75 -4.74 -10.59
N PRO A 208 15.56 -5.23 -10.20
CA PRO A 208 14.37 -4.38 -10.10
C PRO A 208 14.62 -3.20 -9.15
N LEU A 209 13.99 -2.06 -9.45
CA LEU A 209 14.25 -0.75 -8.84
C LEU A 209 14.35 -0.74 -7.29
N MET A 210 13.65 -1.63 -6.59
CA MET A 210 13.95 -2.00 -5.19
C MET A 210 13.55 -3.46 -4.89
N THR A 211 14.21 -4.10 -3.92
CA THR A 211 13.89 -5.47 -3.45
C THR A 211 12.47 -5.61 -2.90
N MET A 212 11.92 -4.58 -2.24
CA MET A 212 10.51 -4.52 -1.85
C MET A 212 9.55 -4.41 -3.06
N GLN A 213 10.05 -3.96 -4.21
CA GLN A 213 9.29 -3.74 -5.45
C GLN A 213 9.45 -4.89 -6.46
N ALA A 214 10.33 -5.86 -6.19
CA ALA A 214 10.43 -7.11 -6.92
C ALA A 214 9.14 -7.96 -6.81
N ASN A 215 8.28 -7.64 -5.84
CA ASN A 215 6.97 -8.26 -5.63
C ASN A 215 5.82 -7.50 -6.30
N ALA A 216 6.09 -6.61 -7.26
CA ALA A 216 5.06 -5.98 -8.05
C ALA A 216 4.28 -7.06 -8.81
N MET A 217 3.13 -7.48 -8.25
CA MET A 217 2.33 -8.57 -8.78
C MET A 217 1.80 -8.23 -10.17
N CYS A 218 1.46 -6.95 -10.38
CA CYS A 218 0.84 -6.45 -11.60
C CYS A 218 1.27 -5.01 -11.90
N PRO A 219 2.50 -4.79 -12.38
CA PRO A 219 2.97 -3.45 -12.64
C PRO A 219 2.40 -2.89 -13.94
N LEU A 220 2.38 -1.56 -14.00
CA LEU A 220 2.21 -0.76 -15.21
C LEU A 220 3.33 0.27 -15.24
N THR A 221 4.17 0.25 -16.28
CA THR A 221 5.29 1.16 -16.45
C THR A 221 5.14 1.90 -17.77
N LEU A 222 5.22 3.23 -17.73
CA LEU A 222 5.26 4.06 -18.94
C LEU A 222 6.70 4.50 -19.18
N VAL A 223 7.25 4.19 -20.34
CA VAL A 223 8.61 4.59 -20.72
C VAL A 223 8.53 5.91 -21.47
N LEU A 224 9.17 6.96 -20.94
CA LEU A 224 9.14 8.29 -21.54
C LEU A 224 10.36 8.56 -22.42
N ALA A 225 10.22 9.52 -23.33
CA ALA A 225 11.26 9.89 -24.28
C ALA A 225 12.51 10.50 -23.64
N ASP A 226 12.37 11.06 -22.43
CA ASP A 226 13.47 11.59 -21.61
C ASP A 226 14.21 10.50 -20.81
N GLY A 227 13.82 9.22 -20.97
CA GLY A 227 14.39 8.08 -20.26
C GLY A 227 13.77 7.82 -18.89
N SER A 228 12.90 8.69 -18.39
CA SER A 228 12.17 8.42 -17.14
C SER A 228 11.11 7.34 -17.34
N SER A 229 10.84 6.58 -16.27
CA SER A 229 9.90 5.44 -16.30
C SER A 229 8.92 5.49 -15.13
N PRO A 230 7.90 6.38 -15.16
CA PRO A 230 6.84 6.35 -14.18
C PRO A 230 6.15 4.98 -14.17
N TYR A 231 6.04 4.39 -12.98
CA TYR A 231 5.48 3.06 -12.80
C TYR A 231 4.55 2.99 -11.59
N ILE A 232 3.62 2.06 -11.68
CA ILE A 232 2.68 1.65 -10.64
C ILE A 232 3.02 0.21 -10.26
N GLN A 233 3.18 -0.06 -8.96
CA GLN A 233 3.56 -1.39 -8.48
C GLN A 233 2.44 -2.42 -8.60
N ASP A 234 1.21 -2.03 -8.25
CA ASP A 234 0.05 -2.90 -8.36
C ASP A 234 -1.19 -2.14 -8.82
N VAL A 235 -1.53 -2.35 -10.09
CA VAL A 235 -2.68 -1.77 -10.74
C VAL A 235 -4.02 -2.18 -10.09
N ARG A 236 -4.06 -3.32 -9.39
CA ARG A 236 -5.28 -3.79 -8.68
C ARG A 236 -5.69 -2.85 -7.56
N SER A 237 -4.75 -2.08 -7.00
CA SER A 237 -5.06 -1.07 -5.98
C SER A 237 -5.96 0.07 -6.52
N TYR A 238 -5.95 0.27 -7.84
CA TYR A 238 -6.75 1.28 -8.54
C TYR A 238 -7.92 0.68 -9.31
N ALA A 239 -7.76 -0.52 -9.86
CA ALA A 239 -8.80 -1.19 -10.65
C ALA A 239 -9.75 -2.05 -9.78
N GLY A 240 -9.32 -2.43 -8.57
CA GLY A 240 -10.05 -3.26 -7.64
C GLY A 240 -9.51 -4.70 -7.62
N ARG A 241 -9.81 -5.43 -6.54
CA ARG A 241 -9.25 -6.78 -6.31
C ARG A 241 -9.67 -7.81 -7.36
N GLN A 242 -10.87 -7.65 -7.91
CA GLN A 242 -11.45 -8.52 -8.94
C GLN A 242 -11.22 -8.01 -10.36
N ALA A 243 -10.46 -6.93 -10.51
CA ALA A 243 -10.14 -6.41 -11.83
C ALA A 243 -9.00 -7.23 -12.44
N ASP A 244 -9.13 -7.52 -13.72
CA ASP A 244 -8.03 -8.02 -14.52
C ASP A 244 -7.00 -6.89 -14.71
N PRO A 245 -5.76 -7.08 -14.25
CA PRO A 245 -4.70 -6.08 -14.42
C PRO A 245 -4.34 -5.82 -15.88
N GLN A 246 -4.51 -6.82 -16.76
CA GLN A 246 -4.28 -6.70 -18.20
C GLN A 246 -5.29 -5.75 -18.84
N ALA A 247 -6.57 -5.85 -18.47
CA ALA A 247 -7.60 -4.92 -18.95
C ALA A 247 -7.25 -3.45 -18.66
N PHE A 248 -6.67 -3.17 -17.49
CA PHE A 248 -6.22 -1.82 -17.17
C PHE A 248 -5.00 -1.38 -17.99
N ARG A 249 -4.03 -2.28 -18.22
CA ARG A 249 -2.87 -1.98 -19.07
C ARG A 249 -3.30 -1.68 -20.51
N ASP A 250 -4.20 -2.48 -21.05
CA ASP A 250 -4.72 -2.29 -22.40
C ASP A 250 -5.59 -1.03 -22.51
N TRP A 251 -6.30 -0.67 -21.44
CA TRP A 251 -6.98 0.62 -21.35
C TRP A 251 -6.01 1.80 -21.44
N VAL A 252 -4.89 1.77 -20.71
CA VAL A 252 -3.85 2.81 -20.80
C VAL A 252 -3.20 2.83 -22.19
N ARG A 253 -2.85 1.64 -22.73
CA ARG A 253 -2.27 1.50 -24.07
C ARG A 253 -3.20 2.04 -25.15
N PHE A 254 -4.50 1.77 -25.05
CA PHE A 254 -5.50 2.28 -25.97
C PHE A 254 -5.47 3.82 -26.05
N TYR A 255 -5.47 4.53 -24.93
CA TYR A 255 -5.43 6.00 -24.96
C TYR A 255 -4.07 6.55 -25.38
N TRP A 256 -2.99 5.84 -25.12
CA TRP A 256 -1.70 6.19 -25.67
C TRP A 256 -1.71 6.13 -27.20
N GLU A 257 -2.19 5.03 -27.79
CA GLU A 257 -2.23 4.80 -29.24
C GLU A 257 -3.31 5.61 -29.98
N HIS A 258 -4.40 6.01 -29.30
CA HIS A 258 -5.55 6.68 -29.92
C HIS A 258 -5.77 8.11 -29.37
N PRO A 259 -4.97 9.10 -29.81
CA PRO A 259 -5.05 10.46 -29.27
C PRO A 259 -6.42 11.13 -29.44
N LEU A 260 -7.15 10.81 -30.51
CA LEU A 260 -8.49 11.36 -30.79
C LEU A 260 -9.53 10.96 -29.73
N ASN A 261 -9.30 9.86 -29.01
CA ASN A 261 -10.25 9.33 -28.04
C ASN A 261 -10.01 9.87 -26.63
N ARG A 262 -8.92 10.61 -26.38
CA ARG A 262 -8.55 11.07 -25.03
C ARG A 262 -9.54 12.09 -24.44
N GLY A 263 -10.41 12.68 -25.26
CA GLY A 263 -11.55 13.47 -24.77
C GLY A 263 -12.50 12.67 -23.87
N GLU A 264 -12.49 11.34 -23.97
CA GLU A 264 -13.25 10.44 -23.08
C GLU A 264 -12.83 10.54 -21.60
N PHE A 265 -11.64 11.04 -21.29
CA PHE A 265 -11.21 11.30 -19.91
C PHE A 265 -12.02 12.41 -19.23
N LEU A 266 -12.58 13.34 -20.00
CA LEU A 266 -13.38 14.46 -19.47
C LEU A 266 -14.86 14.12 -19.33
N THR A 267 -15.33 13.10 -20.05
CA THR A 267 -16.77 12.77 -20.18
C THR A 267 -17.16 11.47 -19.48
N GLY A 268 -16.21 10.80 -18.82
CA GLY A 268 -16.42 9.48 -18.21
C GLY A 268 -16.55 8.33 -19.21
N GLY A 269 -16.42 8.60 -20.52
CA GLY A 269 -16.28 7.56 -21.54
C GLY A 269 -15.14 6.60 -21.22
N ALA A 270 -14.04 7.12 -20.65
CA ALA A 270 -12.90 6.31 -20.31
C ALA A 270 -13.17 5.32 -19.18
N LEU A 271 -13.96 5.69 -18.17
CA LEU A 271 -14.35 4.76 -17.11
C LEU A 271 -15.28 3.66 -17.62
N ARG A 272 -16.22 4.01 -18.52
CA ARG A 272 -17.08 3.01 -19.18
C ARG A 272 -16.25 2.02 -19.98
N ARG A 273 -15.30 2.51 -20.78
CA ARG A 273 -14.38 1.65 -21.54
C ARG A 273 -13.55 0.74 -20.63
N LEU A 274 -13.07 1.25 -19.51
CA LEU A 274 -12.36 0.43 -18.52
C LEU A 274 -13.27 -0.69 -18.00
N ALA A 275 -14.50 -0.38 -17.60
CA ALA A 275 -15.46 -1.38 -17.15
C ALA A 275 -15.79 -2.43 -18.23
N ASP A 276 -15.92 -2.01 -19.49
CA ASP A 276 -16.17 -2.92 -20.62
C ASP A 276 -14.96 -3.83 -20.89
N MET A 277 -13.74 -3.31 -20.76
CA MET A 277 -12.52 -4.12 -20.84
C MET A 277 -12.44 -5.11 -19.68
N GLN A 278 -12.69 -4.66 -18.45
CA GLN A 278 -12.73 -5.51 -17.27
C GLN A 278 -13.73 -6.67 -17.41
N THR A 279 -14.87 -6.41 -18.06
CA THR A 279 -15.88 -7.44 -18.33
C THR A 279 -15.43 -8.43 -19.41
N ARG A 280 -14.70 -7.98 -20.44
CA ARG A 280 -14.20 -8.84 -21.53
C ARG A 280 -13.07 -9.78 -21.11
N TYR A 281 -12.30 -9.41 -20.10
CA TYR A 281 -11.19 -10.22 -19.58
C TYR A 281 -11.63 -11.26 -18.53
N ARG A 282 -12.90 -11.25 -18.12
CA ARG A 282 -13.51 -12.25 -17.22
C ARG A 282 -14.10 -13.40 -18.02
#